data_AF-H5TP77-F1
#
_entry.id   AF-H5TP77-F1
#
_cell.length_a   1.000
_cell.length_b   1.000
_cell.length_c   1.000
_cell.angle_alpha   90.00
_cell.angle_beta   90.00
_cell.angle_gamma   90.00
#
_symmetry.space_group_name_H-M   'P 1'
#
loop_
_entity.id
_entity.type
_entity.pdbx_description
1 polymer ?
#
loop_
_entity_poly.entity_id
_entity_poly.type
_entity_poly.pdbx_seq_one_letter_code
_entity_poly.pdbx_strand_id
1 'polypeptide(L)'
;MRVDVDQVNAVASFYRHASSVVAAAASGMESRPFGRWSVGEAYALMAQRYGAMGEHLVGRLRAQAAAVADLADILTQGASRLDDADSAGASTIRRADGRDAATAASPHRTARATGSPS
;
A
#
# COMPACT_ATOMS: atom_id res chain seq x y z
N MET A 1 6.89 -2.10 -18.85
CA MET A 1 6.98 -1.39 -17.56
C MET A 1 6.79 -2.45 -16.48
N ARG A 2 7.75 -2.64 -15.58
CA ARG A 2 7.66 -3.62 -14.48
C ARG A 2 7.61 -2.83 -13.19
N VAL A 3 6.54 -2.98 -12.42
CA VAL A 3 6.45 -2.38 -11.09
C VAL A 3 7.20 -3.29 -10.12
N ASP A 4 8.10 -2.71 -9.33
CA ASP A 4 8.78 -3.41 -8.25
C ASP A 4 7.87 -3.41 -7.02
N VAL A 5 7.14 -4.51 -6.83
CA VAL A 5 6.18 -4.69 -5.74
C VAL A 5 6.87 -4.63 -4.37
N ASP A 6 8.11 -5.13 -4.27
CA ASP A 6 8.89 -5.09 -3.03
C ASP A 6 9.26 -3.66 -2.66
N GLN A 7 9.66 -2.86 -3.65
CA GLN A 7 9.94 -1.44 -3.43
C GLN A 7 8.67 -0.66 -3.03
N VAL A 8 7.52 -0.94 -3.64
CA VAL A 8 6.24 -0.31 -3.24
C VAL A 8 5.87 -0.67 -1.81
N ASN A 9 6.03 -1.93 -1.42
CA ASN A 9 5.79 -2.40 -0.05
C ASN A 9 6.74 -1.75 0.96
N ALA A 10 8.02 -1.56 0.62
CA ALA A 10 8.98 -0.87 1.45
C ALA A 10 8.58 0.61 1.69
N VAL A 11 8.16 1.31 0.63
CA VAL A 11 7.66 2.69 0.71
C VAL A 11 6.38 2.78 1.54
N ALA A 12 5.43 1.86 1.35
CA ALA A 12 4.22 1.79 2.17
C ALA A 12 4.55 1.57 3.65
N SER A 13 5.53 0.71 3.95
CA SER A 13 6.00 0.48 5.33
C SER A 13 6.61 1.74 5.94
N PHE A 14 7.42 2.47 5.17
CA PHE A 14 7.97 3.76 5.61
C PHE A 14 6.86 4.76 5.95
N TYR A 15 5.84 4.90 5.10
CA TYR A 15 4.74 5.82 5.36
C TYR A 15 3.89 5.41 6.57
N ARG A 16 3.62 4.11 6.78
CA ARG A 16 2.96 3.64 8.02
C ARG A 16 3.75 4.03 9.27
N HIS A 17 5.06 3.86 9.23
CA HIS A 17 5.91 4.24 10.36
C HIS A 17 5.90 5.76 10.58
N ALA A 18 6.05 6.55 9.52
CA ALA A 18 6.00 8.01 9.60
C ALA A 18 4.66 8.51 10.17
N SER A 19 3.54 7.94 9.72
CA SER A 19 2.20 8.20 10.26
C SER A 19 2.14 7.97 11.78
N SER A 20 2.66 6.82 12.25
CA SER A 20 2.69 6.48 13.67
C SER A 20 3.50 7.50 14.49
N VAL A 21 4.67 7.91 14.00
CA VAL A 21 5.52 8.92 14.66
C VAL A 21 4.80 10.26 14.76
N VAL A 22 4.14 10.71 13.69
CA VAL A 22 3.40 11.98 13.68
C VAL A 22 2.19 11.93 14.61
N ALA A 23 1.46 10.81 14.64
CA ALA A 23 0.35 10.61 15.59
C ALA A 23 0.83 10.61 17.05
N ALA A 24 1.98 10.01 17.33
CA ALA A 24 2.58 10.03 18.66
C ALA A 24 3.02 11.45 19.06
N ALA A 25 3.57 12.23 18.14
CA ALA A 25 3.91 13.64 18.40
C ALA A 25 2.66 14.46 18.74
N ALA A 26 1.56 14.28 18.01
CA ALA A 26 0.28 14.93 18.31
C ALA A 26 -0.24 14.56 19.71
N SER A 27 -0.19 13.27 20.05
CA SER A 27 -0.61 12.77 21.38
C SER A 27 0.27 13.34 22.51
N GLY A 28 1.58 13.47 22.26
CA GLY A 28 2.51 14.10 23.19
C GLY A 28 2.16 15.56 23.45
N MET A 29 1.82 16.31 22.41
CA MET A 29 1.40 17.71 22.53
C MET A 29 0.06 17.86 23.28
N GLU A 30 -0.90 16.96 23.07
CA GLU A 30 -2.17 16.96 23.82
C GLU A 30 -1.96 16.70 25.32
N SER A 31 -1.06 15.79 25.67
CA SER A 31 -0.75 15.48 27.08
C SER A 31 -0.11 16.65 27.83
N ARG A 32 0.44 17.63 27.10
CA ARG A 32 1.13 18.81 27.63
C ARG A 32 0.64 20.07 26.91
N PRO A 33 -0.59 20.55 27.21
CA PRO A 33 -1.17 21.69 26.53
C PRO A 33 -0.27 22.91 26.60
N PHE A 34 -0.07 23.55 25.45
CA PHE A 34 0.62 24.83 25.39
C PHE A 34 -0.14 25.86 26.24
N GLY A 35 0.59 26.70 26.98
CA GLY A 35 0.00 27.67 27.91
C GLY A 35 -0.20 27.15 29.34
N ARG A 36 -0.01 25.85 29.61
CA ARG A 36 -0.03 25.33 31.00
C ARG A 36 1.05 25.96 31.90
N TRP A 37 2.09 26.52 31.31
CA TRP A 37 3.19 27.20 32.01
C TRP A 37 2.86 28.63 32.44
N SER A 38 1.85 29.28 31.88
CA SER A 38 1.50 30.66 32.28
C SER A 38 0.62 30.65 33.52
N VAL A 39 1.13 31.21 34.61
CA VAL A 39 0.47 31.27 35.91
C VAL A 39 0.11 32.72 36.23
N GLY A 40 -1.12 32.96 36.70
CA GLY A 40 -1.60 34.27 37.11
C GLY A 40 -2.48 34.96 36.06
N GLU A 41 -3.44 35.75 36.56
CA GLU A 41 -4.50 36.39 35.76
C GLU A 41 -3.94 37.32 34.68
N ALA A 42 -2.82 38.01 34.97
CA ALA A 42 -2.14 38.89 34.02
C ALA A 42 -1.70 38.20 32.72
N TYR A 43 -1.51 36.87 32.74
CA TYR A 43 -1.05 36.10 31.58
C TYR A 43 -2.15 35.21 30.97
N ALA A 44 -3.39 35.31 31.44
CA ALA A 44 -4.49 34.45 31.01
C ALA A 44 -4.76 34.51 29.49
N LEU A 45 -4.68 35.72 28.90
CA LEU A 45 -4.86 35.89 27.45
C LEU A 45 -3.73 35.22 26.64
N MET A 46 -2.49 35.27 27.14
CA MET A 46 -1.37 34.55 26.51
C MET A 46 -1.56 33.05 26.64
N ALA A 47 -1.95 32.56 27.81
CA ALA A 47 -2.28 31.15 28.07
C ALA A 47 -3.28 30.63 27.03
N GLN A 48 -4.37 31.37 26.84
CA GLN A 48 -5.44 31.03 25.91
C GLN A 48 -4.94 30.99 24.46
N ARG A 49 -4.18 32.00 24.02
CA ARG A 49 -3.65 32.06 22.65
C ARG A 49 -2.68 30.92 22.36
N TYR A 50 -1.77 30.62 23.29
CA TYR A 50 -0.85 29.49 23.15
C TYR A 50 -1.58 28.15 23.20
N GLY A 51 -2.60 28.01 24.04
CA GLY A 51 -3.47 26.83 24.07
C GLY A 51 -4.16 26.59 22.73
N ALA A 52 -4.83 27.61 22.19
CA ALA A 52 -5.51 27.53 20.89
C ALA A 52 -4.54 27.21 19.73
N MET A 53 -3.34 27.78 19.76
CA MET A 53 -2.29 27.44 18.78
C MET A 53 -1.80 25.99 18.93
N GLY A 54 -1.65 25.51 20.16
CA GLY A 54 -1.31 24.11 20.44
C GLY A 54 -2.36 23.14 19.89
N GLU A 55 -3.65 23.41 20.16
CA GLU A 55 -4.77 22.63 19.63
C GLU A 55 -4.80 22.64 18.10
N HIS A 56 -4.57 23.79 17.48
CA HIS A 56 -4.50 23.89 16.02
C HIS A 56 -3.38 23.04 15.42
N LEU A 57 -2.18 23.07 16.02
CA LEU A 57 -1.04 22.27 15.57
C LEU A 57 -1.29 20.78 15.74
N VAL A 58 -1.86 20.36 16.88
CA VAL A 58 -2.27 18.98 17.13
C VAL A 58 -3.25 18.50 16.05
N GLY A 59 -4.28 19.29 15.74
CA GLY A 59 -5.25 18.96 14.70
C GLY A 59 -4.60 18.74 13.33
N ARG A 60 -3.64 19.60 12.96
CA ARG A 60 -2.88 19.45 11.72
C ARG A 60 -2.03 18.19 11.69
N LEU A 61 -1.32 17.89 12.79
CA LEU A 61 -0.50 16.67 12.89
C LEU A 61 -1.37 15.42 12.76
N ARG A 62 -2.54 15.39 13.40
CA ARG A 62 -3.48 14.26 13.26
C ARG A 62 -3.98 14.09 11.83
N ALA A 63 -4.36 15.18 11.17
CA ALA A 63 -4.78 15.13 9.77
C ALA A 63 -3.67 14.63 8.84
N GLN A 64 -2.42 15.06 9.08
CA GLN A 64 -1.26 14.57 8.34
C GLN A 64 -0.98 13.08 8.61
N ALA A 65 -1.04 12.64 9.86
CA ALA A 65 -0.84 11.24 10.22
C ALA A 65 -1.88 10.33 9.56
N ALA A 66 -3.15 10.77 9.51
CA ALA A 66 -4.23 10.04 8.83
C ALA A 66 -4.00 9.98 7.31
N ALA A 67 -3.74 11.11 6.65
CA ALA A 67 -3.49 11.15 5.21
C ALA A 67 -2.29 10.28 4.79
N VAL A 68 -1.23 10.23 5.61
CA VAL A 68 -0.05 9.39 5.35
C VAL A 68 -0.38 7.89 5.57
N ALA A 69 -1.20 7.55 6.56
CA ALA A 69 -1.68 6.16 6.74
C ALA A 69 -2.53 5.73 5.53
N ASP A 70 -3.48 6.55 5.11
CA ASP A 70 -4.33 6.28 3.95
C ASP A 70 -3.50 6.06 2.68
N LEU A 71 -2.47 6.89 2.46
CA LEU A 71 -1.55 6.71 1.33
C LEU A 71 -0.83 5.36 1.40
N ALA A 72 -0.34 4.97 2.58
CA ALA A 72 0.33 3.69 2.76
C ALA A 72 -0.59 2.49 2.49
N ASP A 73 -1.86 2.60 2.88
CA ASP A 73 -2.87 1.58 2.63
C ASP A 73 -3.22 1.48 1.15
N ILE A 74 -3.38 2.62 0.46
CA ILE A 74 -3.59 2.66 -0.99
C ILE A 74 -2.42 2.01 -1.73
N LEU A 75 -1.17 2.31 -1.35
CA LEU A 75 0.02 1.71 -1.95
C LEU A 75 0.05 0.20 -1.74
N THR A 76 -0.28 -0.27 -0.54
CA THR A 76 -0.31 -1.71 -0.21
C THR A 76 -1.39 -2.42 -1.02
N GLN A 77 -2.60 -1.86 -1.09
CA GLN A 77 -3.69 -2.42 -1.89
C GLN A 77 -3.36 -2.44 -3.38
N GLY A 78 -2.72 -1.39 -3.88
CA GLY A 78 -2.25 -1.30 -5.26
C GLY A 78 -1.21 -2.38 -5.58
N ALA A 79 -0.24 -2.59 -4.68
CA ALA A 79 0.78 -3.61 -4.79
C ALA A 79 0.18 -5.03 -4.85
N SER A 80 -0.76 -5.35 -3.96
CA SER A 80 -1.45 -6.66 -3.96
C SER A 80 -2.22 -6.90 -5.26
N ARG A 81 -2.95 -5.89 -5.76
CA ARG A 81 -3.70 -6.02 -7.02
C ARG A 81 -2.79 -6.25 -8.24
N LEU A 82 -1.59 -5.67 -8.24
CA LEU A 82 -0.61 -5.90 -9.29
C LEU A 82 -0.06 -7.33 -9.23
N ASP A 83 0.25 -7.83 -8.05
CA ASP A 83 0.74 -9.20 -7.85
C ASP A 83 -0.32 -10.26 -8.27
N ASP A 84 -1.59 -10.02 -7.93
CA ASP A 84 -2.71 -10.85 -8.37
C ASP A 84 -2.86 -10.86 -9.91
N ALA A 85 -2.73 -9.69 -10.54
CA ALA A 85 -2.83 -9.55 -11.99
C ALA A 85 -1.66 -10.25 -12.71
N ASP A 86 -0.44 -10.11 -12.19
CA ASP A 86 0.76 -10.77 -12.72
C ASP A 86 0.64 -12.30 -12.59
N SER A 87 0.16 -12.80 -11.45
CA SER A 87 -0.09 -14.22 -11.20
C SER A 87 -1.16 -14.79 -12.15
N ALA A 88 -2.27 -14.06 -12.35
CA ALA A 88 -3.31 -14.44 -13.29
C ALA A 88 -2.80 -14.48 -14.75
N GLY A 89 -2.00 -13.48 -15.15
CA GLY A 89 -1.34 -13.43 -16.46
C GLY A 89 -0.40 -14.62 -16.68
N ALA A 90 0.49 -14.91 -15.72
CA ALA A 90 1.42 -16.03 -15.79
C ALA A 90 0.70 -17.38 -15.92
N SER A 91 -0.41 -17.57 -15.18
CA SER A 91 -1.23 -18.79 -15.28
C SER A 91 -1.87 -18.97 -16.66
N THR A 92 -2.28 -17.87 -17.29
CA THR A 92 -2.90 -17.85 -18.62
C THR A 92 -1.89 -18.21 -19.71
N ILE A 93 -0.68 -17.62 -19.63
CA ILE A 93 0.42 -17.93 -20.55
C ILE A 93 0.83 -19.40 -20.44
N ARG A 94 1.02 -19.92 -19.22
CA ARG A 94 1.36 -21.33 -18.99
C ARG A 94 0.31 -22.29 -19.55
N ARG A 95 -0.97 -21.93 -19.46
CA ARG A 95 -2.08 -22.72 -20.03
C ARG A 95 -2.12 -22.66 -21.56
N ALA A 96 -1.75 -21.52 -22.16
CA ALA A 96 -1.63 -21.40 -23.61
C ALA A 96 -0.47 -22.26 -24.13
N ASP A 97 0.71 -22.13 -23.54
CA ASP A 97 1.91 -22.90 -23.89
C ASP A 97 1.68 -24.42 -23.74
N GLY A 98 1.05 -24.86 -22.65
CA GLY A 98 0.69 -26.27 -22.46
C GLY A 98 -0.34 -26.80 -23.47
N ARG A 99 -1.24 -25.96 -23.98
CA ARG A 99 -2.18 -26.35 -25.06
C ARG A 99 -1.48 -26.45 -26.41
N ASP A 100 -0.57 -25.54 -26.70
CA ASP A 100 0.20 -25.58 -27.94
C ASP A 100 1.12 -26.81 -27.97
N ALA A 101 1.75 -27.14 -26.84
CA ALA A 101 2.52 -28.37 -26.67
C ALA A 101 1.67 -29.64 -26.81
N ALA A 102 0.47 -29.69 -26.22
CA ALA A 102 -0.45 -30.83 -26.36
C ALA A 102 -0.98 -31.00 -27.80
N THR A 103 -1.16 -29.88 -28.52
CA THR A 103 -1.55 -29.87 -29.93
C THR A 103 -0.40 -30.38 -30.82
N ALA A 104 0.84 -29.95 -30.54
CA ALA A 104 2.03 -30.44 -31.23
C ALA A 104 2.36 -31.92 -30.93
N ALA A 105 2.04 -32.40 -29.72
CA ALA A 105 2.21 -33.79 -29.30
C ALA A 105 1.08 -34.73 -29.79
N SER A 106 0.08 -34.20 -30.51
CA SER A 106 -0.88 -34.99 -31.28
C SER A 106 -0.55 -35.01 -32.79
N PRO A 107 0.62 -35.52 -33.24
CA PRO A 107 0.79 -35.82 -34.65
C PRO A 107 -0.03 -37.07 -34.96
N HIS A 108 -1.14 -36.87 -35.67
CA HIS A 108 -1.75 -37.81 -36.60
C HIS A 108 -1.45 -39.29 -36.31
N ARG A 109 -2.26 -39.90 -35.43
CA ARG A 109 -2.29 -41.35 -35.20
C ARG A 109 -2.74 -42.05 -36.50
N THR A 110 -1.76 -42.36 -37.35
CA THR A 110 -1.69 -43.37 -38.42
C THR A 110 -2.99 -44.13 -38.75
N ALA A 111 -3.53 -43.90 -39.95
CA ALA A 111 -4.27 -44.91 -40.70
C ALA A 111 -3.29 -45.60 -41.67
N ARG A 112 -2.54 -46.59 -41.16
CA ARG A 112 -1.76 -47.52 -41.99
C ARG A 112 -2.71 -48.64 -42.44
N ALA A 113 -3.38 -48.45 -43.58
CA ALA A 113 -4.06 -49.54 -44.27
C ALA A 113 -3.04 -50.30 -45.14
N THR A 114 -2.69 -51.49 -44.69
CA THR A 114 -1.83 -52.46 -45.36
C THR A 114 -2.64 -53.35 -46.33
N GLY A 115 -2.16 -53.48 -47.57
CA GLY A 115 -2.38 -54.62 -48.49
C GLY A 115 -3.60 -54.52 -49.42
N SER A 116 -3.60 -55.02 -50.66
CA SER A 116 -2.59 -55.49 -51.63
C SER A 116 -3.36 -55.67 -52.97
N PRO A 117 -2.68 -55.87 -54.13
CA PRO A 117 -3.25 -55.68 -55.46
C PRO A 117 -4.02 -56.90 -56.00
N SER A 118 -4.87 -56.67 -57.00
CA SER A 118 -5.28 -57.64 -58.02
C SER A 118 -5.50 -56.90 -59.34
#